data_AF-A0A6V6ZCY8-F1
#
_entry.id   AF-A0A6V6ZCY8-F1
#
_cell.length_a   1.000
_cell.length_b   1.000
_cell.length_c   1.000
_cell.angle_alpha   90.00
_cell.angle_beta   90.00
_cell.angle_gamma   90.00
#
_symmetry.space_group_name_H-M   'P 1'
#
loop_
_entity.id
_entity.type
_entity.pdbx_description
1 polymer ?
#
loop_
_entity_poly.entity_id
_entity_poly.type
_entity_poly.pdbx_seq_one_letter_code
_entity_poly.pdbx_strand_id
1 'polypeptide(L)'
;MAEGASNSVFTSYARLLEYDIECLEELYTGNTCNTLSLDERIRNLTKCIPEIQKYFVQNSRNHYFLTALFEKAKQAASGGDVIYKDEMYQAVENSEQNLLRLATERFAELKKQIKKEAAKKHEVPCQIENKPKDSILDATIENILNSVEVEQIYAFHQITYGEKQPITCCLLPIPLATKK
;
A
#
# COMPACT_ATOMS: atom_id res chain seq x y z
N MET A 1 -1.73 -36.25 -19.60
CA MET A 1 -1.07 -35.83 -18.34
C MET A 1 -0.57 -34.38 -18.38
N ALA A 2 -0.21 -33.80 -19.54
CA ALA A 2 0.19 -32.38 -19.64
C ALA A 2 -0.98 -31.38 -19.57
N GLU A 3 -2.18 -31.79 -19.99
CA GLU A 3 -3.39 -30.95 -20.10
C GLU A 3 -3.92 -30.43 -18.74
N GLY A 4 -3.78 -31.21 -17.66
CA GLY A 4 -4.16 -30.78 -16.32
C GLY A 4 -3.19 -29.77 -15.71
N ALA A 5 -1.91 -29.84 -16.09
CA ALA A 5 -0.86 -28.95 -15.59
C ALA A 5 -0.85 -27.59 -16.32
N SER A 6 -1.19 -27.53 -17.60
CA SER A 6 -1.27 -26.27 -18.35
C SER A 6 -2.48 -25.43 -17.95
N ASN A 7 -3.63 -26.04 -17.72
CA ASN A 7 -4.83 -25.34 -17.25
C ASN A 7 -4.65 -24.74 -15.84
N SER A 8 -3.89 -25.39 -14.96
CA SER A 8 -3.58 -24.87 -13.62
C SER A 8 -2.62 -23.67 -13.66
N VAL A 9 -1.71 -23.63 -14.64
CA VAL A 9 -0.75 -22.53 -14.82
C VAL A 9 -1.45 -21.24 -15.27
N PHE A 10 -2.31 -21.30 -16.28
CA PHE A 10 -3.05 -20.10 -16.73
C PHE A 10 -4.05 -19.58 -15.70
N THR A 11 -4.65 -20.48 -14.92
CA THR A 11 -5.49 -20.07 -13.78
C THR A 11 -4.67 -19.36 -12.71
N SER A 12 -3.42 -19.80 -12.49
CA SER A 12 -2.50 -19.12 -11.56
C SER A 12 -2.09 -17.74 -12.07
N TYR A 13 -1.80 -17.60 -13.37
CA TYR A 13 -1.48 -16.30 -13.97
C TYR A 13 -2.67 -15.33 -13.97
N ALA A 14 -3.89 -15.82 -14.18
CA ALA A 14 -5.09 -14.99 -14.06
C ALA A 14 -5.24 -14.41 -12.64
N ARG A 15 -5.03 -15.24 -11.61
CA ARG A 15 -5.04 -14.81 -10.21
C ARG A 15 -3.92 -13.83 -9.88
N LEU A 16 -2.72 -14.05 -10.43
CA LEU A 16 -1.59 -13.14 -10.25
C LEU A 16 -1.91 -11.77 -10.83
N LEU A 17 -2.47 -11.73 -12.05
CA LEU A 17 -2.89 -10.48 -12.67
C LEU A 17 -3.98 -9.76 -11.85
N GLU A 18 -4.96 -10.49 -11.34
CA GLU A 18 -6.00 -9.92 -10.48
C GLU A 18 -5.39 -9.25 -9.23
N TYR A 19 -4.40 -9.89 -8.62
CA TYR A 19 -3.68 -9.37 -7.47
C TYR A 19 -2.84 -8.13 -7.81
N ASP A 20 -2.10 -8.15 -8.92
CA ASP A 20 -1.30 -7.00 -9.35
C ASP A 20 -2.17 -5.78 -9.64
N ILE A 21 -3.33 -5.99 -10.27
CA ILE A 21 -4.32 -4.94 -10.52
C ILE A 21 -4.90 -4.42 -9.20
N GLU A 22 -5.23 -5.29 -8.25
CA GLU A 22 -5.70 -4.89 -6.92
C GLU A 22 -4.67 -4.01 -6.20
N CYS A 23 -3.40 -4.41 -6.23
CA CYS A 23 -2.30 -3.63 -5.66
C CYS A 23 -2.23 -2.23 -6.27
N LEU A 24 -2.33 -2.11 -7.59
CA LEU A 24 -2.34 -0.81 -8.26
C LEU A 24 -3.58 0.03 -7.92
N GLU A 25 -4.75 -0.58 -7.77
CA GLU A 25 -5.97 0.11 -7.36
C GLU A 25 -5.79 0.74 -5.97
N GLU A 26 -5.24 -0.01 -5.01
CA GLU A 26 -4.92 0.50 -3.67
C GLU A 26 -3.89 1.63 -3.72
N LEU A 27 -2.80 1.46 -4.48
CA LEU A 27 -1.71 2.43 -4.53
C LEU A 27 -2.07 3.77 -5.17
N TYR A 28 -3.01 3.77 -6.11
CA TYR A 28 -3.41 4.97 -6.84
C TYR A 28 -4.71 5.59 -6.33
N THR A 29 -5.65 4.78 -5.82
CA THR A 29 -6.99 5.24 -5.45
C THR A 29 -7.34 5.01 -3.99
N GLY A 30 -6.53 4.23 -3.26
CA GLY A 30 -6.79 3.85 -1.86
C GLY A 30 -7.98 2.89 -1.69
N ASN A 31 -8.54 2.36 -2.77
CA ASN A 31 -9.70 1.45 -2.77
C ASN A 31 -9.47 0.31 -3.77
N THR A 32 -10.10 -0.83 -3.54
CA THR A 32 -10.13 -1.95 -4.48
C THR A 32 -11.48 -2.04 -5.17
N CYS A 33 -11.50 -2.53 -6.42
CA CYS A 33 -12.72 -2.66 -7.21
C CYS A 33 -13.07 -4.13 -7.47
N ASN A 34 -12.94 -4.99 -6.46
CA ASN A 34 -13.07 -6.46 -6.59
C ASN A 34 -14.47 -6.94 -7.03
N THR A 35 -15.48 -6.08 -7.00
CA THR A 35 -16.83 -6.37 -7.51
C THR A 35 -16.96 -6.19 -9.02
N LEU A 36 -16.00 -5.51 -9.65
CA LEU A 36 -15.98 -5.24 -11.09
C LEU A 36 -15.21 -6.33 -11.85
N SER A 37 -15.52 -6.47 -13.13
CA SER A 37 -14.74 -7.34 -14.02
C SER A 37 -13.31 -6.80 -14.21
N LEU A 38 -12.36 -7.68 -14.50
CA LEU A 38 -10.96 -7.30 -14.73
C LEU A 38 -10.82 -6.26 -15.86
N ASP A 39 -11.65 -6.34 -16.90
CA ASP A 39 -11.70 -5.34 -17.97
C ASP A 39 -12.15 -3.95 -17.48
N GLU A 40 -13.14 -3.89 -16.59
CA GLU A 40 -13.61 -2.64 -15.98
C GLU A 40 -12.57 -2.05 -15.03
N ARG A 41 -11.92 -2.92 -14.24
CA ARG A 41 -10.84 -2.55 -13.32
C ARG A 41 -9.65 -1.92 -14.04
N ILE A 42 -9.14 -2.58 -15.09
CA ILE A 42 -8.05 -2.04 -15.93
C ILE A 42 -8.47 -0.71 -16.59
N ARG A 43 -9.72 -0.60 -17.05
CA ARG A 43 -10.25 0.64 -17.66
C ARG A 43 -10.40 1.78 -16.66
N ASN A 44 -10.73 1.49 -15.40
CA ASN A 44 -10.73 2.49 -14.34
C ASN A 44 -9.32 2.94 -13.98
N LEU A 45 -8.39 1.98 -13.82
CA LEU A 45 -6.97 2.28 -13.59
C LEU A 45 -6.37 3.15 -14.68
N THR A 46 -6.77 2.95 -15.93
CA THR A 46 -6.36 3.78 -17.07
C THR A 46 -6.65 5.28 -16.88
N LYS A 47 -7.68 5.64 -16.12
CA LYS A 47 -8.00 7.05 -15.82
C LYS A 47 -6.96 7.69 -14.89
N CYS A 48 -6.36 6.89 -14.02
CA CYS A 48 -5.33 7.31 -13.07
C CYS A 48 -3.91 7.09 -13.62
N ILE A 49 -3.73 6.05 -14.44
CA ILE A 49 -2.46 5.57 -14.99
C ILE A 49 -2.64 5.38 -16.51
N PRO A 50 -2.62 6.44 -17.32
CA PRO A 50 -2.83 6.32 -18.77
C PRO A 50 -1.81 5.39 -19.45
N GLU A 51 -0.60 5.27 -18.89
CA GLU A 51 0.46 4.40 -19.40
C GLU A 51 0.07 2.92 -19.43
N ILE A 52 -0.87 2.50 -18.58
CA ILE A 52 -1.31 1.10 -18.50
C ILE A 52 -1.90 0.61 -19.83
N GLN A 53 -2.48 1.52 -20.63
CA GLN A 53 -3.04 1.20 -21.95
C GLN A 53 -2.02 0.61 -22.92
N LYS A 54 -0.72 0.93 -22.76
CA LYS A 54 0.35 0.41 -23.63
C LYS A 54 0.58 -1.08 -23.43
N TYR A 55 0.17 -1.62 -22.28
CA TYR A 55 0.43 -3.00 -21.87
C TYR A 55 -0.78 -3.90 -22.05
N PHE A 56 -1.98 -3.32 -22.09
CA PHE A 56 -3.22 -4.04 -22.30
C PHE A 56 -3.81 -3.72 -23.67
N VAL A 57 -3.58 -4.61 -24.63
CA VAL A 57 -4.14 -4.51 -25.98
C VAL A 57 -5.65 -4.79 -25.92
N GLN A 58 -6.47 -3.84 -26.35
CA GLN A 58 -7.91 -4.05 -26.50
C GLN A 58 -8.21 -4.89 -27.74
N ASN A 59 -9.12 -5.84 -27.60
CA ASN A 59 -9.73 -6.51 -28.74
C ASN A 59 -10.95 -5.70 -29.24
N SER A 60 -11.46 -6.08 -30.42
CA SER A 60 -12.59 -5.41 -31.09
C SER A 60 -13.92 -5.45 -30.33
N ARG A 61 -14.00 -6.15 -29.19
CA ARG A 61 -15.20 -6.30 -28.36
C ARG A 61 -15.09 -5.65 -26.99
N ASN A 62 -14.21 -4.64 -26.85
CA ASN A 62 -14.06 -3.87 -25.61
C ASN A 62 -13.51 -4.67 -24.42
N HIS A 63 -12.97 -5.86 -24.68
CA HIS A 63 -12.23 -6.67 -23.72
C HIS A 63 -10.73 -6.54 -24.00
N TYR A 64 -9.91 -6.69 -22.98
CA TYR A 64 -8.47 -6.80 -23.19
C TYR A 64 -8.13 -8.19 -23.73
N PHE A 65 -7.09 -8.27 -24.55
CA PHE A 65 -6.63 -9.52 -25.16
C PHE A 65 -6.32 -10.56 -24.09
N LEU A 66 -5.58 -10.16 -23.05
CA LEU A 66 -5.16 -11.05 -21.97
C LEU A 66 -6.33 -11.56 -21.11
N THR A 67 -7.30 -10.69 -20.80
CA THR A 67 -8.49 -11.05 -20.02
C THR A 67 -9.37 -12.03 -20.80
N ALA A 68 -9.59 -11.77 -22.09
CA ALA A 68 -10.30 -12.67 -22.98
C ALA A 68 -9.59 -14.02 -23.17
N LEU A 69 -8.26 -14.03 -23.13
CA LEU A 69 -7.47 -15.27 -23.17
C LEU A 69 -7.62 -16.10 -21.91
N PHE A 70 -7.60 -15.49 -20.73
CA PHE A 70 -7.83 -16.22 -19.47
C PHE A 70 -9.23 -16.81 -19.39
N GLU A 71 -10.26 -16.07 -19.83
CA GLU A 71 -11.62 -16.61 -19.92
C GLU A 71 -11.72 -17.79 -20.88
N LYS A 72 -11.04 -17.73 -22.03
CA LYS A 72 -10.94 -18.87 -22.95
C LYS A 72 -10.21 -20.05 -22.33
N ALA A 73 -9.10 -19.83 -21.62
CA ALA A 73 -8.37 -20.90 -20.94
C ALA A 73 -9.23 -21.59 -19.87
N LYS A 74 -10.03 -20.82 -19.13
CA LYS A 74 -10.99 -21.33 -18.14
C LYS A 74 -12.10 -22.18 -18.78
N GLN A 75 -12.60 -21.77 -19.94
CA GLN A 75 -13.60 -22.52 -20.70
C GLN A 75 -13.01 -23.79 -21.33
N ALA A 76 -11.79 -23.71 -21.87
CA ALA A 76 -11.04 -24.83 -22.43
C ALA A 76 -10.73 -25.92 -21.40
N ALA A 77 -10.43 -25.54 -20.15
CA ALA A 77 -10.27 -26.48 -19.04
C ALA A 77 -11.52 -27.36 -18.80
N SER A 78 -12.68 -26.89 -19.24
CA SER A 78 -13.96 -27.61 -19.13
C SER A 78 -14.33 -28.42 -20.39
N GLY A 79 -13.69 -28.13 -21.53
CA GLY A 79 -14.04 -28.67 -22.85
C GLY A 79 -12.92 -29.44 -23.57
N GLY A 80 -11.72 -29.53 -23.00
CA GLY A 80 -10.62 -30.37 -23.50
C GLY A 80 -9.81 -29.80 -24.68
N ASP A 81 -10.06 -28.57 -25.11
CA ASP A 81 -9.41 -27.99 -26.30
C ASP A 81 -8.33 -26.97 -25.90
N VAL A 82 -7.07 -27.33 -26.10
CA VAL A 82 -5.91 -26.56 -25.65
C VAL A 82 -5.32 -25.79 -26.82
N ILE A 83 -5.44 -24.45 -26.80
CA ILE A 83 -4.75 -23.56 -27.72
C ILE A 83 -3.84 -22.64 -26.90
N TYR A 84 -2.66 -23.12 -26.53
CA TYR A 84 -1.62 -22.27 -25.94
C TYR A 84 -0.56 -21.99 -27.00
N LYS A 85 -0.25 -20.71 -27.19
CA LYS A 85 0.80 -20.23 -28.08
C LYS A 85 1.83 -19.45 -27.28
N ASP A 86 3.09 -19.44 -27.70
CA ASP A 86 4.17 -18.67 -27.06
C ASP A 86 3.81 -17.19 -26.87
N GLU A 87 3.00 -16.64 -27.78
CA GLU A 87 2.42 -15.30 -27.70
C GLU A 87 1.67 -15.03 -26.38
N MET A 88 1.05 -16.05 -25.78
CA MET A 88 0.34 -15.91 -24.52
C MET A 88 1.30 -15.75 -23.35
N TYR A 89 2.33 -16.59 -23.27
CA TYR A 89 3.34 -16.49 -22.22
C TYR A 89 4.08 -15.16 -22.28
N GLN A 90 4.42 -14.71 -23.49
CA GLN A 90 5.02 -13.39 -23.69
C GLN A 90 4.09 -12.26 -23.28
N ALA A 91 2.79 -12.36 -23.57
CA ALA A 91 1.82 -11.34 -23.15
C ALA A 91 1.67 -11.28 -21.62
N VAL A 92 1.68 -12.44 -20.95
CA VAL A 92 1.66 -12.53 -19.48
C VAL A 92 2.93 -11.93 -18.89
N GLU A 93 4.10 -12.36 -19.34
CA GLU A 93 5.39 -11.86 -18.87
C GLU A 93 5.50 -10.34 -19.04
N ASN A 94 5.13 -9.83 -20.22
CA ASN A 94 5.10 -8.40 -20.48
C ASN A 94 4.13 -7.68 -19.53
N SER A 95 2.93 -8.20 -19.30
CA SER A 95 1.97 -7.56 -18.39
C SER A 95 2.51 -7.52 -16.95
N GLU A 96 3.06 -8.61 -16.44
CA GLU A 96 3.61 -8.73 -15.08
C GLU A 96 4.77 -7.76 -14.86
N GLN A 97 5.78 -7.75 -15.74
CA GLN A 97 6.94 -6.86 -15.61
C GLN A 97 6.53 -5.39 -15.61
N ASN A 98 5.54 -5.02 -16.43
CA ASN A 98 5.09 -3.64 -16.52
C ASN A 98 4.24 -3.22 -15.33
N LEU A 99 3.39 -4.10 -14.80
CA LEU A 99 2.62 -3.82 -13.58
C LEU A 99 3.54 -3.67 -12.37
N LEU A 100 4.52 -4.55 -12.23
CA LEU A 100 5.55 -4.47 -11.19
C LEU A 100 6.33 -3.15 -11.27
N ARG A 101 6.71 -2.73 -12.48
CA ARG A 101 7.37 -1.43 -12.72
C ARG A 101 6.51 -0.28 -12.20
N LEU A 102 5.22 -0.24 -12.58
CA LEU A 102 4.28 0.80 -12.15
C LEU A 102 4.10 0.85 -10.63
N ALA A 103 3.98 -0.31 -9.99
CA ALA A 103 3.88 -0.41 -8.53
C ALA A 103 5.16 0.11 -7.86
N THR A 104 6.33 -0.31 -8.34
CA THR A 104 7.63 0.08 -7.81
C THR A 104 7.86 1.59 -7.93
N GLU A 105 7.55 2.17 -9.09
CA GLU A 105 7.64 3.60 -9.34
C GLU A 105 6.71 4.39 -8.40
N ARG A 106 5.48 3.91 -8.22
CA ARG A 106 4.51 4.54 -7.31
C ARG A 106 4.96 4.49 -5.86
N PHE A 107 5.46 3.36 -5.39
CA PHE A 107 6.03 3.25 -4.05
C PHE A 107 7.23 4.18 -3.85
N ALA A 108 8.11 4.28 -4.86
CA ALA A 108 9.24 5.20 -4.80
C ALA A 108 8.79 6.67 -4.71
N GLU A 109 7.73 7.03 -5.44
CA GLU A 109 7.12 8.36 -5.36
C GLU A 109 6.52 8.63 -3.98
N LEU A 110 5.67 7.74 -3.47
CA LEU A 110 5.04 7.85 -2.15
C LEU A 110 6.10 7.96 -1.05
N LYS A 111 7.15 7.14 -1.11
CA LYS A 111 8.28 7.20 -0.17
C LYS A 111 8.99 8.56 -0.20
N LYS A 112 9.17 9.16 -1.38
CA LYS A 112 9.74 10.51 -1.51
C LYS A 112 8.82 11.57 -0.90
N GLN A 113 7.50 11.46 -1.13
CA GLN A 113 6.52 12.39 -0.57
C GLN A 113 6.50 12.32 0.95
N ILE A 114 6.45 11.12 1.54
CA ILE A 114 6.50 10.90 3.00
C ILE A 114 7.79 11.48 3.58
N LYS A 115 8.95 11.20 2.98
CA LYS A 115 10.24 11.75 3.45
C LYS A 115 10.28 13.27 3.38
N LYS A 116 9.74 13.87 2.31
CA LYS A 116 9.65 15.32 2.16
C LYS A 116 8.74 15.94 3.22
N GLU A 117 7.61 15.29 3.54
CA GLU A 117 6.70 15.74 4.58
C GLU A 117 7.31 15.59 5.99
N ALA A 118 8.00 14.48 6.27
CA ALA A 118 8.74 14.29 7.52
C ALA A 118 9.84 15.34 7.71
N ALA A 119 10.55 15.70 6.63
CA ALA A 119 11.55 16.76 6.66
C ALA A 119 10.93 18.14 6.91
N LYS A 120 9.72 18.41 6.39
CA LYS A 120 8.97 19.65 6.67
C LYS A 120 8.46 19.71 8.12
N LYS A 121 8.09 18.56 8.70
CA LYS A 121 7.64 18.45 10.10
C LYS A 121 8.78 18.56 11.13
N HIS A 122 10.03 18.74 10.69
CA HIS A 122 11.16 19.03 11.58
C HIS A 122 11.33 20.52 11.92
N GLU A 123 10.51 21.40 11.34
CA GLU A 123 10.29 22.75 11.84
C GLU A 123 8.95 22.78 12.60
N VAL A 124 8.86 22.03 13.69
CA VAL A 124 7.96 22.46 14.77
C VAL A 124 8.77 23.48 15.56
N PRO A 125 8.57 24.80 15.39
CA PRO A 125 8.98 25.70 16.45
C PRO A 125 8.25 25.19 17.69
N CYS A 126 9.00 24.82 18.72
CA CYS A 126 8.46 24.62 20.06
C CYS A 126 7.83 25.94 20.50
N GLN A 127 6.62 26.25 20.02
CA GLN A 127 5.79 27.29 20.57
C GLN A 127 5.16 26.72 21.84
N ILE A 128 6.00 26.56 22.86
CA ILE A 128 5.57 26.67 24.24
C ILE A 128 5.64 28.17 24.57
N GLU A 129 4.92 28.99 23.80
CA GLU A 129 4.64 30.36 24.20
C GLU A 129 3.14 30.45 24.44
N ASN A 130 2.80 30.62 25.73
CA ASN A 130 1.48 30.98 26.26
C ASN A 130 0.49 29.84 26.58
N LYS A 131 0.93 28.80 27.29
CA LYS A 131 0.05 28.11 28.26
C LYS A 131 0.49 28.46 29.68
N PRO A 132 -0.44 28.67 30.63
CA PRO A 132 -0.09 28.90 32.02
C PRO A 132 0.78 27.73 32.51
N LYS A 133 1.90 28.04 33.15
CA LYS A 133 2.81 27.05 33.76
C LYS A 133 2.00 26.15 34.68
N ASP A 134 1.79 24.92 34.25
CA ASP A 134 1.12 23.93 35.06
C ASP A 134 2.19 23.26 35.93
N SER A 135 2.34 23.78 37.16
CA SER A 135 3.38 23.34 38.09
C SER A 135 3.33 21.84 38.40
N ILE A 136 2.17 21.22 38.20
CA ILE A 136 1.96 19.78 38.39
C ILE A 136 2.59 19.00 37.23
N LEU A 137 2.45 19.51 36.01
CA LEU A 137 3.00 18.88 34.81
C LEU A 137 4.53 18.99 34.79
N ASP A 138 5.07 20.15 35.17
CA ASP A 138 6.53 20.37 35.28
C ASP A 138 7.15 19.43 36.33
N ALA A 139 6.56 19.34 37.54
CA ALA A 139 7.03 18.43 38.58
C ALA A 139 6.93 16.94 38.17
N THR A 140 5.92 16.59 37.38
CA THR A 140 5.77 15.22 36.86
C THR A 140 6.84 14.89 35.84
N ILE A 141 7.15 15.82 34.93
CA ILE A 141 8.22 15.67 33.94
C ILE A 141 9.57 15.52 34.65
N GLU A 142 9.88 16.35 35.64
CA GLU A 142 11.14 16.25 36.40
C GLU A 142 11.27 14.90 37.12
N ASN A 143 10.21 14.41 37.76
CA ASN A 143 10.22 13.09 38.39
C ASN A 143 10.44 11.94 37.39
N ILE A 144 9.89 12.05 36.19
CA ILE A 144 10.11 11.04 35.13
C ILE A 144 11.56 11.08 34.65
N LEU A 145 12.11 12.27 34.37
CA LEU A 145 13.50 12.43 33.94
C LEU A 145 14.50 11.95 35.00
N ASN A 146 14.16 12.08 36.28
CA ASN A 146 14.97 11.58 37.40
C ASN A 146 14.88 10.05 37.57
N SER A 147 13.87 9.39 37.00
CA SER A 147 13.63 7.96 37.21
C SER A 147 13.93 7.09 35.99
N VAL A 148 13.85 7.63 34.76
CA VAL A 148 14.00 6.85 33.53
C VAL A 148 14.71 7.69 32.44
N GLU A 149 15.70 7.10 31.76
CA GLU A 149 16.25 7.64 30.51
C GLU A 149 15.19 7.55 29.40
N VAL A 150 14.55 8.69 29.07
CA VAL A 150 13.47 8.78 28.08
C VAL A 150 13.90 9.68 26.92
N GLU A 151 13.59 9.26 25.69
CA GLU A 151 13.88 10.06 24.49
C GLU A 151 12.82 11.15 24.31
N GLN A 152 11.55 10.80 24.54
CA GLN A 152 10.41 11.70 24.38
C GLN A 152 9.31 11.38 25.39
N ILE A 153 8.67 12.44 25.91
CA ILE A 153 7.51 12.37 26.81
C ILE A 153 6.33 13.02 26.10
N TYR A 154 5.24 12.26 25.92
CA TYR A 154 4.01 12.75 25.32
C TYR A 154 2.89 12.81 26.36
N ALA A 155 2.32 14.00 26.58
CA ALA A 155 1.14 14.19 27.43
C ALA A 155 -0.14 14.07 26.59
N PHE A 156 -0.99 13.08 26.86
CA PHE A 156 -2.18 12.78 26.04
C PHE A 156 -3.48 13.30 26.61
N HIS A 157 -3.61 13.34 27.95
CA HIS A 157 -4.83 13.74 28.61
C HIS A 157 -4.56 14.32 30.00
N GLN A 158 -5.24 15.43 30.29
CA GLN A 158 -5.33 16.01 31.62
C GLN A 158 -6.81 15.99 31.99
N ILE A 159 -7.17 15.15 32.97
CA ILE A 159 -8.55 15.05 33.45
C ILE A 159 -8.60 15.72 34.82
N THR A 160 -9.54 16.63 35.04
CA THR A 160 -9.77 17.23 36.37
C THR A 160 -10.87 16.45 37.08
N TYR A 161 -10.54 15.80 38.19
CA TYR A 161 -11.51 15.10 39.04
C TYR A 161 -11.43 15.64 40.47
N GLY A 162 -12.30 16.59 40.81
CA GLY A 162 -12.23 17.31 42.09
C GLY A 162 -10.92 18.09 42.24
N GLU A 163 -10.23 17.95 43.39
CA GLU A 163 -8.92 18.57 43.65
C GLU A 163 -7.74 17.83 42.97
N LYS A 164 -7.98 16.72 42.26
CA LYS A 164 -6.92 15.92 41.64
C LYS A 164 -6.91 16.07 40.13
N GLN A 165 -5.72 16.29 39.57
CA GLN A 165 -5.47 16.36 38.14
C GLN A 165 -4.52 15.24 37.71
N PRO A 166 -5.00 13.99 37.51
CA PRO A 166 -4.19 12.95 36.92
C PRO A 166 -3.80 13.32 35.48
N ILE A 167 -2.49 13.30 35.19
CA ILE A 167 -1.91 13.48 33.86
C ILE A 167 -1.44 12.11 33.37
N THR A 168 -1.88 11.70 32.19
CA THR A 168 -1.40 10.47 31.54
C THR A 168 -0.32 10.81 30.51
N CYS A 169 0.89 10.29 30.72
CA CYS A 169 2.02 10.42 29.82
C CYS A 169 2.38 9.07 29.19
N CYS A 170 2.74 9.05 27.90
CA CYS A 170 3.47 7.91 27.33
C CYS A 170 4.95 8.27 27.18
N LEU A 171 5.80 7.29 27.46
CA LEU A 171 7.25 7.41 27.44
C LEU A 171 7.80 6.53 26.32
N LEU A 172 8.62 7.12 25.45
CA LEU A 172 9.42 6.36 24.49
C LEU A 172 10.85 6.22 25.04
N PRO A 173 11.29 4.99 25.35
CA PRO A 173 12.64 4.75 25.86
C PRO A 173 13.69 4.89 24.74
N ILE A 174 14.89 5.32 25.10
CA ILE A 174 16.04 5.38 24.19
C ILE A 174 16.40 3.93 23.79
N PRO A 175 16.47 3.60 22.48
CA PRO A 175 16.89 2.28 22.04
C PRO A 175 18.32 1.97 22.54
N LEU A 176 18.50 0.82 23.20
CA LEU A 176 19.79 0.33 23.75
C LEU A 176 20.93 0.12 22.70
N ALA A 177 20.77 0.55 21.46
CA ALA A 177 21.73 0.36 20.38
C ALA A 177 22.76 1.50 20.21
N THR A 178 22.75 2.52 21.08
CA THR A 178 23.74 3.61 21.07
C THR A 178 24.36 3.82 22.45
N LYS A 179 25.10 2.83 22.93
CA LYS A 179 26.25 3.08 23.82
C LYS A 179 27.48 2.50 23.12
N LYS A 180 28.36 3.39 22.66
CA LYS A 180 29.70 3.07 22.16
C LYS A 180 30.56 2.52 23.28
#